data_AF-A0A1B6IXN2-F1
#
_entry.id   AF-A0A1B6IXN2-F1
#
_cell.length_a   1.000
_cell.length_b   1.000
_cell.length_c   1.000
_cell.angle_alpha   90.00
_cell.angle_beta   90.00
_cell.angle_gamma   90.00
#
_symmetry.space_group_name_H-M   'P 1'
#
loop_
_entity.id
_entity.type
_entity.pdbx_description
1 polymer ?
#
loop_
_entity_poly.entity_id
_entity_poly.type
_entity_poly.pdbx_seq_one_letter_code
_entity_poly.pdbx_strand_id
1 'polypeptide(L)'
;KARMDGDLKRLREVQHRIVAACQTDAEVVAALRILTHKRKQDPRCIKDLIQGLHEERRSADFYRMLLNEVIESRIYLEEERMYISEHIKSMMGNDIEKAYAAIKDVPVETFTSISENHRNAFLFEQFRLALLLHLYADASLIAKRVRKSYLSSEDATVFYNYCILLKIGQREYLETARLFLELSSVSPSSRAVARGSFFCMLSNCFVEKRNILDEKRRLLAEFSGREMNEPSMRSYTDRFLSDMILDFSLADLIMAEMGRLDS
;
A
#
# COMPACT_ATOMS: atom_id res chain seq x y z
N LYS A 1 -16.65 -36.67 20.58
CA LYS A 1 -16.59 -37.90 19.77
C LYS A 1 -16.34 -37.52 18.32
N ALA A 2 -17.25 -36.82 17.62
CA ALA A 2 -17.03 -36.31 16.24
C ALA A 2 -15.60 -35.80 15.91
N ARG A 3 -15.05 -34.88 16.70
CA ARG A 3 -13.67 -34.37 16.54
C ARG A 3 -12.55 -35.44 16.64
N MET A 4 -12.76 -36.46 17.47
CA MET A 4 -11.82 -37.56 17.69
C MET A 4 -11.96 -38.62 16.59
N ASP A 5 -13.17 -38.76 16.04
CA ASP A 5 -13.57 -39.79 15.10
C ASP A 5 -13.39 -39.33 13.64
N GLY A 6 -12.99 -38.07 13.40
CA GLY A 6 -12.83 -37.50 12.06
C GLY A 6 -14.14 -37.20 11.33
N ASP A 7 -15.27 -37.26 12.02
CA ASP A 7 -16.61 -37.01 11.45
C ASP A 7 -16.84 -35.50 11.30
N LEU A 8 -16.41 -34.96 10.16
CA LEU A 8 -16.48 -33.54 9.83
C LEU A 8 -17.91 -33.02 9.78
N LYS A 9 -18.85 -33.80 9.24
CA LYS A 9 -20.25 -33.39 9.10
C LYS A 9 -20.86 -33.18 10.47
N ARG A 10 -20.72 -34.16 11.35
CA ARG A 10 -21.23 -34.06 12.72
C ARG A 10 -20.49 -33.00 13.53
N LEU A 11 -19.19 -32.83 13.30
CA LEU A 11 -18.43 -31.76 13.96
C LEU A 11 -18.98 -30.39 13.59
N ARG A 12 -19.18 -30.13 12.30
CA ARG A 12 -19.76 -28.88 11.78
C ARG A 12 -21.14 -28.65 12.38
N GLU A 13 -22.04 -29.65 12.34
CA GLU A 13 -23.38 -29.56 12.91
C GLU A 13 -23.37 -29.19 14.41
N VAL A 14 -22.50 -29.83 15.20
CA VAL A 14 -22.39 -29.55 16.64
C VAL A 14 -21.87 -28.13 16.87
N GLN A 15 -20.87 -27.69 16.13
CA GLN A 15 -20.32 -26.34 16.29
C GLN A 15 -21.33 -25.26 15.89
N HIS A 16 -22.08 -25.44 14.80
CA HIS A 16 -23.17 -24.50 14.45
C HIS A 16 -24.25 -24.44 15.54
N ARG A 17 -24.63 -25.58 16.14
CA ARG A 17 -25.59 -25.57 17.26
C ARG A 17 -25.07 -24.81 18.48
N ILE A 18 -23.77 -24.90 18.77
CA ILE A 18 -23.15 -24.14 19.87
C ILE A 18 -23.25 -22.65 19.58
N VAL A 19 -22.86 -22.22 18.38
CA VAL A 19 -22.90 -20.80 17.98
C VAL A 19 -24.33 -20.28 17.92
N ALA A 20 -25.27 -21.06 17.36
CA ALA A 20 -26.69 -20.70 17.26
C ALA A 20 -27.40 -20.62 18.63
N ALA A 21 -26.85 -21.25 19.67
CA ALA A 21 -27.37 -21.13 21.03
C ALA A 21 -26.89 -19.86 21.76
N CYS A 22 -25.90 -19.15 21.20
CA CYS A 22 -25.42 -17.88 21.74
C CYS A 22 -26.42 -16.77 21.43
N GLN A 23 -26.69 -15.91 22.41
CA GLN A 23 -27.65 -14.81 22.31
C GLN A 23 -26.97 -13.48 21.98
N THR A 24 -25.69 -13.33 22.33
CA THR A 24 -24.93 -12.08 22.13
C THR A 24 -23.70 -12.29 21.24
N ASP A 25 -23.26 -11.20 20.61
CA ASP A 25 -22.01 -11.14 19.84
C ASP A 25 -20.80 -11.60 20.68
N ALA A 26 -20.75 -11.19 21.96
CA ALA A 26 -19.69 -11.58 22.89
C ALA A 26 -19.70 -13.09 23.19
N GLU A 27 -20.90 -13.69 23.36
CA GLU A 27 -21.03 -15.14 23.55
C GLU A 27 -20.58 -15.92 22.32
N VAL A 28 -20.93 -15.45 21.11
CA VAL A 28 -20.47 -16.06 19.86
C VAL A 28 -18.94 -16.05 19.76
N VAL A 29 -18.31 -14.89 20.00
CA VAL A 29 -16.85 -14.75 19.97
C VAL A 29 -16.19 -15.63 21.04
N ALA A 30 -16.73 -15.65 22.26
CA ALA A 30 -16.21 -16.49 23.34
C ALA A 30 -16.35 -17.99 23.01
N ALA A 31 -17.47 -18.41 22.43
CA ALA A 31 -17.69 -19.78 21.99
C ALA A 31 -16.70 -20.19 20.89
N LEU A 32 -16.50 -19.34 19.88
CA LEU A 32 -15.50 -19.57 18.82
C LEU A 32 -14.08 -19.66 19.39
N ARG A 33 -13.71 -18.75 20.30
CA ARG A 33 -12.42 -18.79 21.00
C ARG A 33 -12.22 -20.11 21.73
N ILE A 34 -13.24 -20.59 22.45
CA ILE A 34 -13.17 -21.91 23.09
C ILE A 34 -13.02 -23.02 22.05
N LEU A 35 -13.81 -22.97 20.96
CA LEU A 35 -13.76 -23.97 19.91
C LEU A 35 -12.38 -24.05 19.26
N THR A 36 -11.74 -22.94 18.90
CA THR A 36 -10.40 -22.93 18.29
C THR A 36 -9.30 -23.44 19.21
N HIS A 37 -9.46 -23.34 20.53
CA HIS A 37 -8.51 -23.87 21.51
C HIS A 37 -8.70 -25.37 21.80
N LYS A 38 -9.84 -25.98 21.43
CA LYS A 38 -10.05 -27.40 21.70
C LYS A 38 -9.12 -28.26 20.83
N ARG A 39 -8.52 -29.29 21.43
CA ARG A 39 -7.66 -30.25 20.72
C ARG A 39 -8.41 -30.99 19.60
N LYS A 40 -7.70 -31.33 18.52
CA LYS A 40 -8.20 -32.12 17.38
C LYS A 40 -9.45 -31.51 16.71
N GLN A 41 -9.54 -30.19 16.70
CA GLN A 41 -10.52 -29.52 15.85
C GLN A 41 -10.03 -29.53 14.41
N ASP A 42 -10.97 -29.60 13.47
CA ASP A 42 -10.65 -29.45 12.05
C ASP A 42 -10.70 -27.96 11.68
N PRO A 43 -9.61 -27.37 11.15
CA PRO A 43 -9.58 -25.98 10.72
C PRO A 43 -10.70 -25.60 9.74
N ARG A 44 -11.10 -26.52 8.85
CA ARG A 44 -12.11 -26.25 7.82
C ARG A 44 -13.45 -25.91 8.45
N CYS A 45 -13.85 -26.65 9.47
CA CYS A 45 -15.12 -26.38 10.17
C CYS A 45 -15.12 -25.02 10.87
N ILE A 46 -13.96 -24.57 11.39
CA ILE A 46 -13.83 -23.23 11.96
C ILE A 46 -13.94 -22.15 10.88
N LYS A 47 -13.26 -22.33 9.75
CA LYS A 47 -13.35 -21.42 8.60
C LYS A 47 -14.79 -21.29 8.11
N ASP A 48 -15.50 -22.41 7.95
CA ASP A 48 -16.91 -22.43 7.55
C ASP A 48 -17.81 -21.64 8.52
N LEU A 49 -17.56 -21.75 9.83
CA LEU A 49 -18.32 -21.00 10.84
C LEU A 49 -18.08 -19.50 10.74
N ILE A 50 -16.82 -19.09 10.59
CA ILE A 50 -16.46 -17.68 10.42
C ILE A 50 -17.11 -17.11 9.16
N GLN A 51 -17.10 -17.88 8.07
CA GLN A 51 -17.76 -17.51 6.82
C GLN A 51 -19.28 -17.39 7.00
N GLY A 52 -19.93 -18.34 7.67
CA GLY A 52 -21.37 -18.27 7.95
C GLY A 52 -21.76 -17.06 8.79
N LEU A 53 -20.95 -16.72 9.80
CA LEU A 53 -21.18 -15.52 10.63
C LEU A 53 -21.03 -14.21 9.86
N HIS A 54 -20.23 -14.21 8.79
CA HIS A 54 -20.09 -13.06 7.91
C HIS A 54 -21.38 -12.80 7.12
N GLU A 55 -22.08 -13.85 6.69
CA GLU A 55 -23.34 -13.75 5.94
C GLU A 55 -24.47 -13.12 6.77
N GLU A 56 -24.39 -13.20 8.10
CA GLU A 56 -25.38 -12.64 9.04
C GLU A 56 -25.31 -11.10 9.19
N ARG A 57 -24.39 -10.41 8.51
CA ARG A 57 -24.25 -8.93 8.50
C ARG A 57 -24.20 -8.29 9.89
N ARG A 58 -23.27 -8.77 10.72
CA ARG A 58 -23.05 -8.26 12.08
C ARG A 58 -22.36 -6.89 12.10
N SER A 59 -22.29 -6.29 13.29
CA SER A 59 -21.69 -4.97 13.51
C SER A 59 -20.16 -4.95 13.29
N ALA A 60 -19.59 -3.76 13.08
CA ALA A 60 -18.14 -3.62 12.97
C ALA A 60 -17.42 -4.02 14.27
N ASP A 61 -18.04 -3.76 15.43
CA ASP A 61 -17.49 -4.12 16.74
C ASP A 61 -17.42 -5.63 16.93
N PHE A 62 -18.44 -6.38 16.46
CA PHE A 62 -18.38 -7.83 16.41
C PHE A 62 -17.17 -8.33 15.63
N TYR A 63 -16.95 -7.81 14.43
CA TYR A 63 -15.81 -8.24 13.60
C TYR A 63 -14.47 -7.86 14.21
N ARG A 64 -14.37 -6.71 14.90
CA ARG A 64 -13.16 -6.34 15.66
C ARG A 64 -12.90 -7.32 16.80
N MET A 65 -13.92 -7.69 17.57
CA MET A 65 -13.79 -8.72 18.62
C MET A 65 -13.37 -10.06 18.03
N LEU A 66 -14.01 -10.50 16.94
CA LEU A 66 -13.69 -11.74 16.24
C LEU A 66 -12.24 -11.76 15.76
N LEU A 67 -11.77 -10.65 15.16
CA LEU A 67 -10.40 -10.52 14.66
C LEU A 67 -9.38 -10.66 15.79
N ASN A 68 -9.55 -9.88 16.87
CA ASN A 68 -8.58 -9.79 17.96
C ASN A 68 -8.58 -11.03 18.85
N GLU A 69 -9.75 -11.60 19.14
CA GLU A 69 -9.88 -12.68 20.14
C GLU A 69 -9.79 -14.09 19.54
N VAL A 70 -10.10 -14.25 18.24
CA VAL A 70 -10.21 -15.57 17.61
C VAL A 70 -9.20 -15.73 16.49
N ILE A 71 -9.07 -14.73 15.61
CA ILE A 71 -8.35 -14.89 14.33
C ILE A 71 -6.85 -14.58 14.47
N GLU A 72 -6.49 -13.47 15.10
CA GLU A 72 -5.12 -12.92 15.08
C GLU A 72 -4.03 -13.91 15.51
N SER A 73 -4.32 -14.79 16.48
CA SER A 73 -3.36 -15.78 17.00
C SER A 73 -3.32 -17.11 16.24
N ARG A 74 -3.98 -17.21 15.08
CA ARG A 74 -4.20 -18.46 14.35
C ARG A 74 -3.63 -18.40 12.93
N ILE A 75 -2.47 -19.01 12.73
CA ILE A 75 -1.79 -19.11 11.41
C ILE A 75 -2.72 -19.73 10.34
N TYR A 76 -3.54 -20.72 10.68
CA TYR A 76 -4.45 -21.32 9.71
C TYR A 76 -5.64 -20.40 9.32
N LEU A 77 -5.79 -19.23 9.96
CA LEU A 77 -6.84 -18.24 9.71
C LEU A 77 -6.31 -16.95 9.06
N GLU A 78 -5.13 -16.97 8.44
CA GLU A 78 -4.54 -15.78 7.80
C GLU A 78 -5.42 -15.20 6.69
N GLU A 79 -6.03 -16.05 5.86
CA GLU A 79 -6.98 -15.64 4.82
C GLU A 79 -8.19 -14.91 5.42
N GLU A 80 -8.77 -15.48 6.48
CA GLU A 80 -9.89 -14.91 7.20
C GLU A 80 -9.50 -13.59 7.88
N ARG A 81 -8.26 -13.48 8.40
CA ARG A 81 -7.74 -12.24 8.98
C ARG A 81 -7.74 -11.11 7.95
N MET A 82 -7.23 -11.38 6.76
CA MET A 82 -7.20 -10.41 5.66
C MET A 82 -8.62 -10.03 5.23
N TYR A 83 -9.48 -11.02 5.01
CA TYR A 83 -10.86 -10.84 4.57
C TYR A 83 -11.71 -10.04 5.56
N ILE A 84 -11.67 -10.38 6.85
CA ILE A 84 -12.42 -9.67 7.89
C ILE A 84 -11.89 -8.24 8.07
N SER A 85 -10.58 -8.03 7.96
CA SER A 85 -10.00 -6.67 8.03
C SER A 85 -10.46 -5.80 6.86
N GLU A 86 -10.47 -6.35 5.64
CA GLU A 86 -11.03 -5.68 4.45
C GLU A 86 -12.53 -5.38 4.61
N HIS A 87 -13.28 -6.30 5.22
CA HIS A 87 -14.69 -6.07 5.50
C HIS A 87 -14.89 -4.92 6.49
N ILE A 88 -14.20 -4.93 7.64
CA ILE A 88 -14.26 -3.84 8.62
C ILE A 88 -13.92 -2.51 7.94
N LYS A 89 -12.88 -2.47 7.10
CA LYS A 89 -12.50 -1.30 6.31
C LYS A 89 -13.67 -0.80 5.45
N SER A 90 -14.31 -1.68 4.68
CA SER A 90 -15.45 -1.32 3.82
C SER A 90 -16.65 -0.78 4.61
N MET A 91 -16.88 -1.27 5.82
CA MET A 91 -17.93 -0.77 6.71
C MET A 91 -17.68 0.66 7.19
N MET A 92 -16.43 1.16 7.14
CA MET A 92 -16.11 2.55 7.51
C MET A 92 -16.50 3.56 6.42
N GLY A 93 -16.85 3.08 5.22
CA GLY A 93 -17.24 3.93 4.09
C GLY A 93 -16.13 4.91 3.69
N ASN A 94 -16.43 6.20 3.71
CA ASN A 94 -15.49 7.26 3.31
C ASN A 94 -14.61 7.78 4.47
N ASP A 95 -14.72 7.20 5.67
CA ASP A 95 -13.86 7.57 6.81
C ASP A 95 -12.47 6.91 6.64
N ILE A 96 -11.56 7.64 5.98
CA ILE A 96 -10.22 7.18 5.62
C ILE A 96 -9.41 6.81 6.87
N GLU A 97 -9.54 7.58 7.97
CA GLU A 97 -8.82 7.32 9.22
C GLU A 97 -9.24 5.99 9.83
N LYS A 98 -10.55 5.76 9.95
CA LYS A 98 -11.04 4.48 10.50
C LYS A 98 -10.77 3.31 9.56
N ALA A 99 -10.86 3.52 8.25
CA ALA A 99 -10.51 2.52 7.25
C ALA A 99 -9.04 2.10 7.37
N TYR A 100 -8.12 3.07 7.49
CA TYR A 100 -6.70 2.79 7.68
C TYR A 100 -6.44 2.07 9.00
N ALA A 101 -7.06 2.51 10.09
CA ALA A 101 -6.95 1.88 11.40
C ALA A 101 -7.45 0.42 11.41
N ALA A 102 -8.36 0.04 10.50
CA ALA A 102 -8.84 -1.34 10.40
C ALA A 102 -7.82 -2.30 9.79
N ILE A 103 -6.91 -1.81 8.94
CA ILE A 103 -5.99 -2.68 8.18
C ILE A 103 -4.53 -2.48 8.53
N LYS A 104 -4.11 -1.34 9.11
CA LYS A 104 -2.70 -0.96 9.25
C LYS A 104 -1.85 -1.98 10.03
N ASP A 105 -2.43 -2.64 11.03
CA ASP A 105 -1.72 -3.52 11.97
C ASP A 105 -1.74 -5.00 11.52
N VAL A 106 -2.29 -5.29 10.33
CA VAL A 106 -2.30 -6.64 9.78
C VAL A 106 -0.93 -6.94 9.14
N PRO A 107 -0.14 -7.89 9.70
CA PRO A 107 1.21 -8.18 9.24
C PRO A 107 1.18 -9.15 8.05
N VAL A 108 0.56 -8.73 6.94
CA VAL A 108 0.30 -9.58 5.77
C VAL A 108 1.58 -10.17 5.15
N GLU A 109 2.73 -9.53 5.36
CA GLU A 109 4.05 -10.00 4.95
C GLU A 109 4.50 -11.29 5.65
N THR A 110 3.97 -11.59 6.84
CA THR A 110 4.31 -12.81 7.59
C THR A 110 3.40 -13.98 7.24
N PHE A 111 2.32 -13.74 6.50
CA PHE A 111 1.37 -14.79 6.17
C PHE A 111 2.00 -15.80 5.23
N THR A 112 1.66 -17.06 5.41
CA THR A 112 2.20 -18.19 4.63
C THR A 112 1.14 -18.81 3.72
N SER A 113 -0.13 -18.70 4.07
CA SER A 113 -1.22 -19.29 3.28
C SER A 113 -1.72 -18.41 2.12
N ILE A 114 -1.33 -17.13 2.09
CA ILE A 114 -1.81 -16.16 1.10
C ILE A 114 -0.81 -16.01 -0.06
N SER A 115 -1.29 -15.88 -1.30
CA SER A 115 -0.44 -15.61 -2.47
C SER A 115 0.25 -14.24 -2.39
N GLU A 116 1.46 -14.14 -2.95
CA GLU A 116 2.22 -12.87 -2.97
C GLU A 116 1.45 -11.72 -3.63
N ASN A 117 0.66 -12.02 -4.67
CA ASN A 117 -0.18 -11.03 -5.35
C ASN A 117 -1.24 -10.44 -4.42
N HIS A 118 -1.92 -11.27 -3.64
CA HIS A 118 -2.90 -10.81 -2.65
C HIS A 118 -2.22 -10.02 -1.51
N ARG A 119 -1.04 -10.44 -1.06
CA ARG A 119 -0.27 -9.68 -0.06
C ARG A 119 0.10 -8.29 -0.58
N ASN A 120 0.61 -8.19 -1.80
CA ASN A 120 0.94 -6.92 -2.44
C ASN A 120 -0.30 -6.02 -2.61
N ALA A 121 -1.44 -6.57 -3.03
CA ALA A 121 -2.70 -5.81 -3.14
C ALA A 121 -3.15 -5.22 -1.78
N PHE A 122 -3.03 -6.01 -0.71
CA PHE A 122 -3.35 -5.54 0.64
C PHE A 122 -2.37 -4.45 1.12
N LEU A 123 -1.06 -4.62 0.87
CA LEU A 123 -0.04 -3.62 1.15
C LEU A 123 -0.26 -2.32 0.34
N PHE A 124 -0.71 -2.42 -0.91
CA PHE A 124 -1.03 -1.25 -1.73
C PHE A 124 -2.18 -0.45 -1.16
N GLU A 125 -3.20 -1.11 -0.65
CA GLU A 125 -4.30 -0.42 -0.01
C GLU A 125 -3.86 0.28 1.28
N GLN A 126 -3.06 -0.38 2.12
CA GLN A 126 -2.44 0.26 3.28
C GLN A 126 -1.62 1.49 2.86
N PHE A 127 -0.82 1.37 1.80
CA PHE A 127 0.01 2.46 1.29
C PHE A 127 -0.84 3.63 0.79
N ARG A 128 -1.88 3.35 0.00
CA ARG A 128 -2.82 4.35 -0.51
C ARG A 128 -3.48 5.13 0.62
N LEU A 129 -4.00 4.43 1.63
CA LEU A 129 -4.67 5.08 2.78
C LEU A 129 -3.67 5.89 3.62
N ALA A 130 -2.47 5.38 3.87
CA ALA A 130 -1.43 6.12 4.57
C ALA A 130 -1.04 7.42 3.84
N LEU A 131 -0.95 7.37 2.50
CA LEU A 131 -0.69 8.55 1.68
C LEU A 131 -1.82 9.59 1.75
N LEU A 132 -3.08 9.15 1.68
CA LEU A 132 -4.24 10.04 1.80
C LEU A 132 -4.31 10.75 3.16
N LEU A 133 -3.80 10.09 4.21
CA LEU A 133 -3.71 10.65 5.56
C LEU A 133 -2.40 11.43 5.80
N HIS A 134 -1.56 11.60 4.78
CA HIS A 134 -0.23 12.24 4.90
C HIS A 134 0.69 11.59 5.95
N LEU A 135 0.48 10.30 6.25
CA LEU A 135 1.28 9.52 7.20
C LEU A 135 2.55 8.99 6.50
N TYR A 136 3.45 9.90 6.14
CA TYR A 136 4.61 9.58 5.31
C TYR A 136 5.58 8.58 5.93
N ALA A 137 5.68 8.54 7.27
CA ALA A 137 6.52 7.57 7.96
C ALA A 137 5.98 6.14 7.75
N ASP A 138 4.70 5.92 8.00
CA ASP A 138 4.03 4.65 7.79
C ASP A 138 4.07 4.24 6.32
N ALA A 139 3.74 5.16 5.42
CA ALA A 139 3.79 4.96 3.98
C ALA A 139 5.18 4.49 3.51
N SER A 140 6.26 5.05 4.10
CA SER A 140 7.64 4.61 3.83
C SER A 140 7.94 3.19 4.32
N LEU A 141 7.38 2.80 5.47
CA LEU A 141 7.52 1.44 5.99
C LEU A 141 6.75 0.45 5.11
N ILE A 142 5.53 0.79 4.72
CA ILE A 142 4.69 -0.04 3.86
C ILE A 142 5.37 -0.25 2.50
N ALA A 143 5.88 0.82 1.88
CA ALA A 143 6.55 0.75 0.58
C ALA A 143 7.75 -0.22 0.57
N LYS A 144 8.48 -0.35 1.69
CA LYS A 144 9.61 -1.29 1.82
C LYS A 144 9.18 -2.77 1.91
N ARG A 145 7.93 -3.04 2.31
CA ARG A 145 7.40 -4.41 2.45
C ARG A 145 6.84 -4.95 1.13
N VAL A 146 6.53 -4.08 0.17
CA VAL A 146 6.05 -4.49 -1.16
C VAL A 146 7.14 -5.25 -1.90
N ARG A 147 6.80 -6.44 -2.40
CA ARG A 147 7.71 -7.25 -3.21
C ARG A 147 7.57 -6.92 -4.68
N LYS A 148 8.44 -6.03 -5.17
CA LYS A 148 8.42 -5.52 -6.56
C LYS A 148 8.45 -6.62 -7.64
N SER A 149 9.08 -7.76 -7.37
CA SER A 149 9.17 -8.89 -8.32
C SER A 149 7.84 -9.57 -8.65
N TYR A 150 6.81 -9.35 -7.82
CA TYR A 150 5.47 -9.91 -8.01
C TYR A 150 4.47 -8.87 -8.52
N LEU A 151 4.94 -7.69 -8.93
CA LEU A 151 4.07 -6.67 -9.51
C LEU A 151 3.93 -6.91 -11.02
N SER A 152 2.70 -6.80 -11.51
CA SER A 152 2.48 -6.63 -12.95
C SER A 152 3.05 -5.28 -13.42
N SER A 153 3.19 -5.06 -14.73
CA SER A 153 3.64 -3.76 -15.25
C SER A 153 2.71 -2.60 -14.85
N GLU A 154 1.40 -2.88 -14.81
CA GLU A 154 0.38 -1.92 -14.36
C GLU A 154 0.52 -1.62 -12.85
N ASP A 155 0.65 -2.66 -12.03
CA ASP A 155 0.83 -2.51 -10.58
C ASP A 155 2.14 -1.80 -10.24
N ALA A 156 3.22 -2.08 -10.97
CA ALA A 156 4.49 -1.41 -10.83
C ALA A 156 4.36 0.09 -11.15
N THR A 157 3.61 0.45 -12.19
CA THR A 157 3.31 1.84 -12.55
C THR A 157 2.57 2.55 -11.41
N VAL A 158 1.52 1.94 -10.85
CA VAL A 158 0.78 2.49 -9.71
C VAL A 158 1.68 2.65 -8.48
N PHE A 159 2.48 1.63 -8.18
CA PHE A 159 3.43 1.65 -7.06
C PHE A 159 4.45 2.78 -7.17
N TYR A 160 5.05 2.97 -8.35
CA TYR A 160 6.00 4.07 -8.56
C TYR A 160 5.32 5.43 -8.41
N ASN A 161 4.10 5.60 -8.90
CA ASN A 161 3.33 6.84 -8.68
C ASN A 161 3.09 7.11 -7.19
N TYR A 162 2.76 6.10 -6.39
CA TYR A 162 2.64 6.26 -4.93
C TYR A 162 3.97 6.60 -4.26
N CYS A 163 5.07 5.97 -4.69
CA CYS A 163 6.41 6.31 -4.20
C CYS A 163 6.78 7.76 -4.56
N ILE A 164 6.45 8.23 -5.76
CA ILE A 164 6.65 9.62 -6.18
C ILE A 164 5.85 10.57 -5.28
N LEU A 165 4.57 10.30 -5.03
CA LEU A 165 3.74 11.11 -4.13
C LEU A 165 4.30 11.15 -2.70
N LEU A 166 4.78 10.01 -2.21
CA LEU A 166 5.46 9.90 -0.92
C LEU A 166 6.68 10.84 -0.86
N LYS A 167 7.56 10.76 -1.86
CA LYS A 167 8.80 11.55 -1.90
C LYS A 167 8.55 13.04 -2.09
N ILE A 168 7.54 13.41 -2.86
CA ILE A 168 7.07 14.80 -2.96
C ILE A 168 6.59 15.29 -1.59
N GLY A 169 5.77 14.50 -0.88
CA GLY A 169 5.28 14.83 0.46
C GLY A 169 6.41 15.00 1.49
N GLN A 170 7.47 14.21 1.36
CA GLN A 170 8.70 14.30 2.18
C GLN A 170 9.65 15.42 1.75
N ARG A 171 9.38 16.09 0.63
CA ARG A 171 10.26 17.09 -0.01
C ARG A 171 11.62 16.53 -0.43
N GLU A 172 11.67 15.25 -0.78
CA GLU A 172 12.84 14.55 -1.33
C GLU A 172 12.78 14.58 -2.86
N TYR A 173 13.09 15.73 -3.45
CA TYR A 173 12.89 15.99 -4.88
C TYR A 173 13.90 15.28 -5.77
N LEU A 174 15.14 15.10 -5.30
CA LEU A 174 16.14 14.36 -6.06
C LEU A 174 15.79 12.88 -6.16
N GLU A 175 15.25 12.30 -5.08
CA GLU A 175 14.73 10.93 -5.09
C GLU A 175 13.44 10.83 -5.93
N THR A 176 12.57 11.83 -5.85
CA THR A 176 11.40 11.95 -6.74
C THR A 176 11.82 11.89 -8.21
N ALA A 177 12.87 12.61 -8.59
CA ALA A 177 13.39 12.60 -9.95
C ALA A 177 13.88 11.21 -10.38
N ARG A 178 14.60 10.48 -9.53
CA ARG A 178 15.01 9.10 -9.81
C ARG A 178 13.83 8.16 -10.02
N LEU A 179 12.80 8.26 -9.17
CA LEU A 179 11.60 7.45 -9.29
C LEU A 179 10.87 7.69 -10.63
N PHE A 180 10.93 8.91 -11.18
CA PHE A 180 10.42 9.17 -12.53
C PHE A 180 11.22 8.46 -13.64
N LEU A 181 12.54 8.30 -13.49
CA LEU A 181 13.35 7.50 -14.42
C LEU A 181 13.03 6.01 -14.31
N GLU A 182 12.91 5.49 -13.09
CA GLU A 182 12.47 4.11 -12.85
C GLU A 182 11.08 3.86 -13.46
N LEU A 183 10.14 4.78 -13.23
CA LEU A 183 8.81 4.75 -13.84
C LEU A 183 8.90 4.76 -15.37
N SER A 184 9.74 5.61 -15.98
CA SER A 184 9.90 5.67 -17.43
C SER A 184 10.49 4.39 -18.04
N SER A 185 11.22 3.60 -17.25
CA SER A 185 11.74 2.30 -17.67
C SER A 185 10.66 1.21 -17.66
N VAL A 186 9.69 1.33 -16.75
CA VAL A 186 8.55 0.39 -16.63
C VAL A 186 7.42 0.75 -17.60
N SER A 187 7.11 2.04 -17.70
CA SER A 187 6.07 2.62 -18.54
C SER A 187 6.64 3.82 -19.29
N PRO A 188 7.20 3.61 -20.49
CA PRO A 188 7.81 4.67 -21.29
C PRO A 188 6.86 5.85 -21.50
N SER A 189 7.28 7.02 -21.03
CA SER A 189 6.47 8.25 -21.08
C SER A 189 7.36 9.48 -21.11
N SER A 190 7.24 10.29 -22.16
CA SER A 190 7.93 11.59 -22.25
C SER A 190 7.56 12.49 -21.07
N ARG A 191 6.30 12.47 -20.63
CA ARG A 191 5.81 13.21 -19.47
C ARG A 191 6.51 12.80 -18.19
N ALA A 192 6.78 11.51 -17.99
CA ALA A 192 7.52 11.04 -16.81
C ALA A 192 8.96 11.58 -16.82
N VAL A 193 9.63 11.53 -17.97
CA VAL A 193 11.00 12.05 -18.15
C VAL A 193 11.05 13.57 -17.92
N ALA A 194 10.08 14.31 -18.47
CA ALA A 194 9.97 15.76 -18.29
C ALA A 194 9.73 16.13 -16.81
N ARG A 195 8.79 15.44 -16.13
CA ARG A 195 8.53 15.65 -14.70
C ARG A 195 9.74 15.32 -13.83
N GLY A 196 10.42 14.22 -14.13
CA GLY A 196 11.67 13.85 -13.45
C GLY A 196 12.76 14.91 -13.62
N SER A 197 12.93 15.42 -14.84
CA SER A 197 13.86 16.53 -15.14
C SER A 197 13.52 17.78 -14.29
N PHE A 198 12.24 18.13 -14.22
CA PHE A 198 11.75 19.26 -13.42
C PHE A 198 12.07 19.10 -11.93
N PHE A 199 11.73 17.95 -11.32
CA PHE A 199 12.05 17.70 -9.90
C PHE A 199 13.56 17.67 -9.64
N CYS A 200 14.36 17.18 -10.59
CA CYS A 200 15.82 17.22 -10.50
C CYS A 200 16.32 18.67 -10.44
N MET A 201 15.80 19.55 -11.30
CA MET A 201 16.15 20.99 -11.30
C MET A 201 15.73 21.68 -10.00
N LEU A 202 14.55 21.38 -9.46
CA LEU A 202 14.06 21.93 -8.19
C LEU A 202 14.87 21.48 -6.97
N SER A 203 15.44 20.27 -7.00
CA SER A 203 16.26 19.76 -5.89
C SER A 203 17.46 20.68 -5.62
N ASN A 204 17.75 20.94 -4.35
CA ASN A 204 18.89 21.76 -3.95
C ASN A 204 19.33 21.39 -2.52
N CYS A 205 20.56 21.75 -2.16
CA CYS A 205 21.15 21.36 -0.87
C CYS A 205 20.35 21.87 0.34
N PHE A 206 19.60 22.97 0.19
CA PHE A 206 18.76 23.52 1.27
C PHE A 206 17.51 22.67 1.50
N VAL A 207 16.78 22.33 0.44
CA VAL A 207 15.57 21.49 0.53
C VAL A 207 15.92 20.07 0.98
N GLU A 208 16.96 19.48 0.39
CA GLU A 208 17.39 18.11 0.67
C GLU A 208 18.17 17.96 1.99
N LYS A 209 18.56 19.09 2.62
CA LYS A 209 19.35 19.16 3.85
C LYS A 209 20.66 18.34 3.81
N ARG A 210 21.23 18.15 2.61
CA ARG A 210 22.50 17.44 2.36
C ARG A 210 23.17 17.98 1.11
N ASN A 211 24.47 17.74 0.94
CA ASN A 211 25.15 18.05 -0.31
C ASN A 211 24.70 17.06 -1.40
N ILE A 212 24.12 17.59 -2.48
CA ILE A 212 23.60 16.80 -3.61
C ILE A 212 24.25 17.13 -4.95
N LEU A 213 25.24 18.03 -5.01
CA LEU A 213 25.66 18.66 -6.27
C LEU A 213 26.09 17.64 -7.33
N ASP A 214 26.95 16.68 -6.97
CA ASP A 214 27.44 15.66 -7.89
C ASP A 214 26.35 14.65 -8.31
N GLU A 215 25.43 14.36 -7.40
CA GLU A 215 24.30 13.46 -7.64
C GLU A 215 23.29 14.10 -8.57
N LYS A 216 22.94 15.37 -8.32
CA LYS A 216 22.08 16.19 -9.17
C LYS A 216 22.68 16.36 -10.55
N ARG A 217 23.98 16.69 -10.67
CA ARG A 217 24.66 16.86 -11.97
C ARG A 217 24.62 15.57 -12.78
N ARG A 218 24.91 14.42 -12.17
CA ARG A 218 24.79 13.11 -12.85
C ARG A 218 23.36 12.84 -13.32
N LEU A 219 22.37 13.10 -12.48
CA LEU A 219 20.97 12.84 -12.81
C LEU A 219 20.46 13.78 -13.91
N LEU A 220 20.81 15.06 -13.88
CA LEU A 220 20.51 16.01 -14.96
C LEU A 220 21.13 15.58 -16.30
N ALA A 221 22.38 15.10 -16.29
CA ALA A 221 23.03 14.59 -17.50
C ALA A 221 22.31 13.35 -18.04
N GLU A 222 21.86 12.45 -17.16
CA GLU A 222 21.04 11.31 -17.57
C GLU A 222 19.73 11.76 -18.22
N PHE A 223 19.01 12.70 -17.60
CA PHE A 223 17.79 13.26 -18.17
C PHE A 223 18.01 13.94 -19.53
N SER A 224 19.06 14.75 -19.67
CA SER A 224 19.39 15.42 -20.95
C SER A 224 19.66 14.40 -22.07
N GLY A 225 20.31 13.27 -21.74
CA GLY A 225 20.60 12.20 -22.68
C GLY A 225 19.42 11.30 -23.06
N ARG A 226 18.25 11.40 -22.40
CA ARG A 226 17.08 10.56 -22.73
C ARG A 226 16.41 11.05 -24.02
N GLU A 227 16.25 10.16 -25.00
CA GLU A 227 15.56 10.47 -26.27
C GLU A 227 14.11 10.94 -26.07
N MET A 228 13.43 10.38 -25.07
CA MET A 228 12.05 10.75 -24.72
C MET A 228 11.94 12.10 -23.99
N ASN A 229 13.06 12.76 -23.69
CA ASN A 229 13.03 14.08 -23.06
C ASN A 229 12.73 15.17 -24.11
N GLU A 230 11.70 15.97 -23.85
CA GLU A 230 11.26 16.99 -24.78
C GLU A 230 12.39 18.00 -25.07
N PRO A 231 12.52 18.51 -26.31
CA PRO A 231 13.61 19.44 -26.66
C PRO A 231 13.70 20.68 -25.76
N SER A 232 12.55 21.23 -25.35
CA SER A 232 12.46 22.35 -24.38
C SER A 232 13.04 21.96 -23.03
N MET A 233 12.64 20.81 -22.49
CA MET A 233 13.15 20.29 -21.21
C MET A 233 14.64 19.96 -21.26
N ARG A 234 15.16 19.43 -22.38
CA ARG A 234 16.60 19.22 -22.58
C ARG A 234 17.39 20.52 -22.54
N SER A 235 16.89 21.55 -23.24
CA SER A 235 17.46 22.90 -23.18
C SER A 235 17.54 23.44 -21.75
N TYR A 236 16.50 23.21 -20.94
CA TYR A 236 16.52 23.58 -19.52
C TYR A 236 17.55 22.77 -18.73
N THR A 237 17.58 21.44 -18.85
CA THR A 237 18.56 20.62 -18.14
C THR A 237 19.99 20.99 -18.51
N ASP A 238 20.27 21.30 -19.78
CA ASP A 238 21.60 21.71 -20.25
C ASP A 238 22.05 23.04 -19.64
N ARG A 239 21.12 23.98 -19.46
CA ARG A 239 21.40 25.24 -18.77
C ARG A 239 21.71 25.03 -17.29
N PHE A 240 20.99 24.14 -16.61
CA PHE A 240 21.28 23.79 -15.22
C PHE A 240 22.56 22.97 -15.04
N LEU A 241 23.03 22.30 -16.11
CA LEU A 241 24.34 21.63 -16.16
C LEU A 241 25.47 22.61 -16.46
N SER A 242 25.21 23.66 -17.24
CA SER A 242 26.16 24.74 -17.44
C SER A 242 26.37 25.47 -16.11
N ASP A 243 27.62 25.68 -15.69
CA ASP A 243 27.97 26.43 -14.47
C ASP A 243 27.63 27.94 -14.57
N MET A 244 26.66 28.30 -15.42
CA MET A 244 26.13 29.64 -15.56
C MET A 244 25.28 29.99 -14.35
N ILE A 245 25.51 31.19 -13.80
CA ILE A 245 24.60 31.79 -12.84
C ILE A 245 23.30 32.07 -13.57
N LEU A 246 22.23 31.35 -13.22
CA LEU A 246 20.91 31.56 -13.79
C LEU A 246 20.34 32.86 -13.20
N ASP A 247 20.14 33.86 -14.05
CA ASP A 247 19.39 35.07 -13.71
C ASP A 247 17.89 34.74 -13.62
N PHE A 248 17.16 35.41 -12.72
CA PHE A 248 15.72 35.17 -12.48
C PHE A 248 14.85 35.41 -13.72
N SER A 249 15.36 36.17 -14.70
CA SER A 249 14.75 36.33 -16.02
C SER A 249 14.50 35.00 -16.76
N LEU A 250 15.29 33.95 -16.48
CA LEU A 250 15.06 32.60 -17.01
C LEU A 250 13.92 31.86 -16.33
N ALA A 251 13.73 32.07 -15.02
CA ALA A 251 12.64 31.46 -14.27
C ALA A 251 11.28 31.97 -14.78
N ASP A 252 11.19 33.26 -15.12
CA ASP A 252 10.02 33.88 -15.73
C ASP A 252 9.70 33.27 -17.12
N LEU A 253 10.74 32.95 -17.90
CA LEU A 253 10.60 32.31 -19.21
C LEU A 253 10.05 30.87 -19.08
N ILE A 254 10.58 30.09 -18.13
CA ILE A 254 10.13 28.72 -17.85
C ILE A 254 8.67 28.71 -17.38
N MET A 255 8.32 29.62 -16.46
CA MET A 255 6.95 29.75 -15.95
C MET A 255 5.94 30.12 -17.05
N ALA A 256 6.34 31.00 -17.98
CA ALA A 256 5.50 31.40 -19.11
C ALA A 256 5.28 30.27 -20.13
N GLU A 257 6.27 29.40 -20.34
CA GLU A 257 6.11 28.22 -21.22
C GLU A 257 5.30 27.10 -20.55
N MET A 258 5.50 26.85 -19.25
CA MET A 258 4.75 25.83 -18.53
C MET A 258 3.25 26.16 -18.46
N GLY A 259 2.87 27.43 -18.29
CA GLY A 259 1.47 27.85 -18.30
C GLY A 259 0.75 27.67 -19.65
N ARG A 260 1.48 27.45 -20.75
CA ARG A 260 0.90 27.17 -22.08
C ARG A 260 0.68 25.68 -22.34
N LEU A 261 1.22 24.79 -21.50
CA LEU A 261 1.03 23.34 -21.60
C LEU A 261 -0.25 22.87 -20.91
N ASP A 262 -0.86 23.73 -20.08
CA ASP A 262 -2.13 23.50 -19.37
C ASP A 262 -3.37 24.06 -20.12
N SER A 263 -3.17 24.63 -21.31
CA SER A 263 -4.21 25.10 -22.25
C SER A 263 -4.28 24.24 -23.49
#